data_AF-A0A928HWM8-F1
#
_entry.id   AF-A0A928HWM8-F1
#
_cell.length_a   1.000
_cell.length_b   1.000
_cell.length_c   1.000
_cell.angle_alpha   90.00
_cell.angle_beta   90.00
_cell.angle_gamma   90.00
#
_symmetry.space_group_name_H-M   'P 1'
#
loop_
_entity.id
_entity.type
_entity.pdbx_description
1 polymer ?
#
loop_
_entity_poly.entity_id
_entity_poly.type
_entity_poly.pdbx_seq_one_letter_code
_entity_poly.pdbx_strand_id
1 'polypeptide(L)'
;MLDMRLRGYVTPEDFEGSDTERIQKALDTSKELDIGRVVLKGNYTVDKTLWIHPMTDLVLENATLTATGDFFLLANKNLSEADKHTYVFQDQYITIRGNGKFVGDVMLYNAFHVNINGIEFAKALRFSFTHEVRLYNSRFTGENGVVITMGSNNFIMQDLVADCKGTAVVMDATVEEPDYVIGKEPEVHEIILQDSCFNTSAPAITMNANADARIYNMQIDHLKSKGVTLQVGTDGVEVPAECYFNLTGEAFESGDEESIVLKNPVKHCYFPG
;
A
#
# COMPACT_ATOMS: atom_id res chain seq x y z
N MET A 1 17.01 -32.66 11.12
CA MET A 1 17.53 -31.92 9.95
C MET A 1 17.07 -30.48 10.16
N LEU A 2 17.88 -29.68 10.85
CA LEU A 2 17.56 -28.26 11.06
C LEU A 2 17.78 -27.55 9.73
N ASP A 3 16.70 -27.05 9.14
CA ASP A 3 16.71 -26.21 7.95
C ASP A 3 17.29 -24.83 8.34
N MET A 4 18.63 -24.77 8.35
CA MET A 4 19.38 -23.52 8.42
C MET A 4 19.23 -22.81 7.07
N ARG A 5 18.07 -22.18 6.84
CA ARG A 5 17.99 -21.05 5.92
C ARG A 5 18.97 -20.01 6.44
N LEU A 6 20.15 -19.96 5.83
CA LEU A 6 21.18 -18.96 6.12
C LEU A 6 20.52 -17.59 6.15
N ARG A 7 20.68 -16.89 7.27
CA ARG A 7 20.37 -15.46 7.45
C ARG A 7 21.33 -14.60 6.61
N GLY A 8 21.50 -14.95 5.34
CA GLY A 8 22.25 -14.19 4.36
C GLY A 8 21.32 -13.18 3.70
N TYR A 9 21.88 -12.05 3.29
CA TYR A 9 21.27 -11.14 2.33
C TYR A 9 22.32 -10.86 1.25
N VAL A 10 21.85 -10.54 0.05
CA VAL A 10 22.72 -10.06 -1.03
C VAL A 10 22.59 -8.54 -1.10
N THR A 11 23.70 -7.84 -1.31
CA THR A 11 23.70 -6.39 -1.52
C THR A 11 24.15 -6.03 -2.94
N PRO A 12 23.56 -5.00 -3.59
CA PRO A 12 24.06 -4.55 -4.88
C PRO A 12 25.46 -3.94 -4.84
N GLU A 13 25.98 -3.57 -3.66
CA GLU A 13 27.35 -3.07 -3.46
C GLU A 13 28.42 -4.07 -3.89
N ASP A 14 28.09 -5.36 -3.90
CA ASP A 14 29.01 -6.42 -4.29
C ASP A 14 29.21 -6.54 -5.82
N PHE A 15 28.45 -5.78 -6.62
CA PHE A 15 28.44 -5.91 -8.08
C PHE A 15 28.87 -4.62 -8.77
N GLU A 16 29.52 -4.78 -9.94
CA GLU A 16 29.83 -3.69 -10.84
C GLU A 16 28.69 -3.43 -11.84
N GLY A 17 28.54 -2.16 -12.25
CA GLY A 17 27.58 -1.72 -13.25
C GLY A 17 26.80 -0.48 -12.82
N SER A 18 25.82 -0.10 -13.63
CA SER A 18 24.77 0.85 -13.21
C SER A 18 23.95 0.29 -12.05
N ASP A 19 23.28 1.14 -11.27
CA ASP A 19 22.43 0.72 -10.15
C ASP A 19 21.40 -0.34 -10.58
N THR A 20 20.75 -0.16 -11.73
CA THR A 20 19.82 -1.15 -12.29
C THR A 20 20.50 -2.51 -12.53
N GLU A 21 21.70 -2.53 -13.12
CA GLU A 21 22.46 -3.76 -13.36
C GLU A 21 22.92 -4.42 -12.05
N ARG A 22 23.34 -3.62 -11.08
CA ARG A 22 23.78 -4.09 -9.76
C ARG A 22 22.63 -4.74 -9.00
N ILE A 23 21.45 -4.11 -9.01
CA ILE A 23 20.25 -4.66 -8.37
C ILE A 23 19.81 -5.93 -9.08
N GLN A 24 19.78 -5.97 -10.42
CA GLN A 24 19.41 -7.18 -11.15
C GLN A 24 20.37 -8.35 -10.84
N LYS A 25 21.68 -8.10 -10.82
CA LYS A 25 22.68 -9.12 -10.45
C LYS A 25 22.50 -9.62 -9.02
N ALA A 26 22.19 -8.72 -8.08
CA ALA A 26 21.91 -9.09 -6.70
C ALA A 26 20.66 -9.99 -6.61
N LEU A 27 19.60 -9.67 -7.35
CA LEU A 27 18.37 -10.48 -7.43
C LEU A 27 18.63 -11.86 -8.05
N ASP A 28 19.37 -11.91 -9.16
CA ASP A 28 19.73 -13.15 -9.84
C ASP A 28 20.60 -14.03 -8.93
N THR A 29 21.57 -13.44 -8.24
CA THR A 29 22.44 -14.14 -7.27
C THR A 29 21.66 -14.63 -6.06
N SER A 30 20.74 -13.82 -5.54
CA SER A 30 19.85 -14.20 -4.43
C SER A 30 19.07 -15.47 -4.77
N LYS A 31 18.54 -15.53 -5.99
CA LYS A 31 17.84 -16.71 -6.51
C LYS A 31 18.76 -17.93 -6.66
N GLU A 32 19.95 -17.76 -7.25
CA GLU A 32 20.92 -18.86 -7.44
C GLU A 32 21.38 -19.47 -6.13
N LEU A 33 21.53 -18.66 -5.09
CA LEU A 33 21.98 -19.06 -3.76
C LEU A 33 20.85 -19.48 -2.82
N ASP A 34 19.59 -19.49 -3.30
CA ASP A 34 18.38 -19.71 -2.49
C ASP A 34 18.32 -18.78 -1.25
N ILE A 35 18.83 -17.56 -1.42
CA ILE A 35 18.73 -16.48 -0.45
C ILE A 35 17.43 -15.73 -0.76
N GLY A 36 16.54 -15.65 0.21
CA GLY A 36 15.22 -15.03 0.02
C GLY A 36 15.22 -13.50 0.08
N ARG A 37 16.38 -12.82 0.15
CA ARG A 37 16.44 -11.38 0.46
C ARG A 37 17.59 -10.64 -0.22
N VAL A 38 17.25 -9.57 -0.92
CA VAL A 38 18.17 -8.51 -1.39
C VAL A 38 17.93 -7.25 -0.57
N VAL A 39 18.99 -6.66 -0.01
CA VAL A 39 18.90 -5.43 0.80
C VAL A 39 19.55 -4.27 0.05
N LEU A 40 18.81 -3.18 -0.14
CA LEU A 40 19.31 -1.93 -0.68
C LEU A 40 19.55 -0.95 0.47
N LYS A 41 20.78 -0.43 0.58
CA LYS A 41 21.14 0.61 1.56
C LYS A 41 21.63 1.87 0.84
N GLY A 42 21.04 3.02 1.15
CA GLY A 42 21.39 4.29 0.51
C GLY A 42 20.61 4.59 -0.78
N ASN A 43 21.23 5.26 -1.74
CA ASN A 43 20.54 5.85 -2.88
C ASN A 43 20.74 5.02 -4.15
N TYR A 44 19.64 4.59 -4.77
CA TYR A 44 19.64 3.81 -5.99
C TYR A 44 18.76 4.46 -7.06
N THR A 45 19.23 4.47 -8.31
CA THR A 45 18.42 4.88 -9.47
C THR A 45 18.12 3.69 -10.36
N VAL A 46 16.84 3.38 -10.57
CA VAL A 46 16.40 2.32 -11.47
C VAL A 46 15.75 2.95 -12.69
N ASP A 47 16.49 2.92 -13.79
CA ASP A 47 16.15 3.56 -15.07
C ASP A 47 15.74 2.57 -16.17
N LYS A 48 15.87 1.27 -15.90
CA LYS A 48 15.45 0.19 -16.79
C LYS A 48 14.58 -0.79 -16.04
N THR A 49 14.02 -1.75 -16.77
CA THR A 49 13.18 -2.77 -16.19
C THR A 49 13.95 -3.67 -15.22
N LEU A 50 13.43 -3.83 -14.00
CA LEU A 50 13.88 -4.85 -13.04
C LEU A 50 12.92 -6.05 -13.04
N TRP A 51 13.49 -7.25 -13.04
CA TRP A 51 12.77 -8.51 -12.94
C TRP A 51 13.06 -9.16 -11.60
N ILE A 52 12.06 -9.15 -10.72
CA ILE A 52 12.21 -9.64 -9.36
C ILE A 52 11.62 -11.05 -9.28
N HIS A 53 12.41 -11.98 -8.73
CA HIS A 53 11.95 -13.34 -8.51
C HIS A 53 10.97 -13.36 -7.32
N PRO A 54 9.85 -14.07 -7.42
CA PRO A 54 8.77 -14.10 -6.41
C PRO A 54 9.13 -14.78 -5.09
N MET A 55 10.35 -15.33 -4.96
CA MET A 55 10.89 -15.87 -3.70
C MET A 55 11.87 -14.90 -3.04
N THR A 56 12.06 -13.72 -3.61
CA THR A 56 13.08 -12.77 -3.20
C THR A 56 12.43 -11.49 -2.71
N ASP A 57 12.58 -11.23 -1.41
CA ASP A 57 12.22 -9.96 -0.79
C ASP A 57 13.22 -8.89 -1.21
N LEU A 58 12.73 -7.78 -1.77
CA LEU A 58 13.52 -6.57 -1.98
C LEU A 58 13.32 -5.63 -0.80
N VAL A 59 14.29 -5.57 0.10
CA VAL A 59 14.22 -4.76 1.32
C VAL A 59 14.94 -3.43 1.13
N LEU A 60 14.25 -2.33 1.42
CA LEU A 60 14.80 -0.97 1.44
C LEU A 60 15.13 -0.60 2.88
N GLU A 61 16.41 -0.55 3.25
CA GLU A 61 16.86 -0.22 4.61
C GLU A 61 17.56 1.14 4.59
N ASN A 62 16.92 2.18 5.13
CA ASN A 62 17.40 3.57 5.05
C ASN A 62 17.76 3.98 3.61
N ALA A 63 16.86 3.66 2.67
CA ALA A 63 17.15 3.74 1.25
C ALA A 63 16.22 4.70 0.51
N THR A 64 16.79 5.38 -0.49
CA THR A 64 16.04 6.14 -1.49
C THR A 64 16.12 5.41 -2.82
N LEU A 65 14.98 4.97 -3.32
CA LEU A 65 14.83 4.40 -4.66
C LEU A 65 14.25 5.46 -5.60
N THR A 66 15.04 5.88 -6.58
CA THR A 66 14.56 6.73 -7.68
C THR A 66 14.18 5.84 -8.86
N ALA A 67 12.89 5.60 -9.03
CA ALA A 67 12.30 4.70 -10.01
C ALA A 67 11.79 5.50 -11.23
N THR A 68 12.48 5.38 -12.36
CA THR A 68 12.02 5.92 -13.66
C THR A 68 11.71 4.82 -14.69
N GLY A 69 12.19 3.60 -14.44
CA GLY A 69 11.82 2.39 -15.18
C GLY A 69 10.67 1.60 -14.53
N ASP A 70 10.30 0.50 -15.19
CA ASP A 70 9.26 -0.41 -14.70
C ASP A 70 9.83 -1.54 -13.83
N PHE A 71 9.09 -1.94 -12.80
CA PHE A 71 9.43 -3.06 -11.92
C PHE A 71 8.44 -4.18 -12.19
N PHE A 72 8.89 -5.31 -12.73
CA PHE A 72 8.03 -6.45 -13.00
C PHE A 72 8.29 -7.57 -11.99
N LEU A 73 7.21 -8.06 -11.39
CA LEU A 73 7.27 -9.21 -10.51
C LEU A 73 7.01 -10.46 -11.35
N LEU A 74 8.02 -11.32 -11.47
CA LEU A 74 7.88 -12.56 -12.23
C LEU A 74 6.90 -13.48 -11.49
N ALA A 75 5.95 -14.07 -12.22
CA ALA A 75 5.02 -15.03 -11.64
C ALA A 75 5.73 -16.33 -11.22
N ASN A 76 5.61 -16.76 -9.96
CA ASN A 76 6.06 -18.10 -9.56
C ASN A 76 4.94 -19.07 -9.91
N LYS A 77 5.17 -20.05 -10.79
CA LYS A 77 4.13 -21.05 -11.04
C LYS A 77 3.92 -22.00 -9.86
N ASN A 78 4.91 -22.12 -8.95
CA ASN A 78 4.94 -23.13 -7.89
C ASN A 78 4.47 -22.64 -6.51
N LEU A 79 4.22 -21.35 -6.32
CA LEU A 79 3.64 -20.83 -5.08
C LEU A 79 2.12 -21.02 -5.05
N SER A 80 1.46 -20.80 -3.91
CA SER A 80 -0.01 -20.67 -3.88
C SER A 80 -0.41 -19.32 -4.50
N GLU A 81 -1.66 -19.13 -4.95
CA GLU A 81 -2.10 -17.81 -5.44
C GLU A 81 -1.97 -16.70 -4.39
N ALA A 82 -2.08 -17.04 -3.10
CA ALA A 82 -1.91 -16.10 -1.98
C ALA A 82 -0.44 -15.72 -1.74
N ASP A 83 0.51 -16.61 -2.07
CA ASP A 83 1.95 -16.38 -1.88
C ASP A 83 2.63 -15.82 -3.14
N LYS A 84 1.90 -15.71 -4.26
CA LYS A 84 2.42 -15.09 -5.48
C LYS A 84 2.08 -13.61 -5.45
N HIS A 85 3.07 -12.80 -5.77
CA HIS A 85 2.92 -11.44 -6.31
C HIS A 85 3.01 -10.25 -5.36
N THR A 86 3.81 -10.30 -4.30
CA THR A 86 4.00 -9.14 -3.41
C THR A 86 5.46 -8.66 -3.34
N TYR A 87 5.73 -7.40 -3.64
CA TYR A 87 6.96 -6.73 -3.23
C TYR A 87 6.86 -6.37 -1.75
N VAL A 88 7.73 -6.90 -0.90
CA VAL A 88 7.69 -6.57 0.54
C VAL A 88 8.79 -5.56 0.87
N PHE A 89 8.39 -4.34 1.17
CA PHE A 89 9.26 -3.34 1.80
C PHE A 89 8.98 -3.31 3.30
N GLN A 90 10.05 -3.28 4.09
CA GLN A 90 10.02 -3.25 5.55
C GLN A 90 11.17 -2.36 6.01
N ASP A 91 11.16 -1.97 7.29
CA ASP A 91 12.15 -1.10 7.96
C ASP A 91 11.78 0.40 7.93
N GLN A 92 12.72 1.25 8.35
CA GLN A 92 12.52 2.68 8.57
C GLN A 92 13.13 3.53 7.46
N TYR A 93 12.57 4.73 7.26
CA TYR A 93 13.08 5.78 6.36
C TYR A 93 13.15 5.32 4.90
N ILE A 94 12.05 4.75 4.41
CA ILE A 94 11.91 4.28 3.02
C ILE A 94 11.46 5.44 2.15
N THR A 95 12.23 5.78 1.11
CA THR A 95 11.81 6.75 0.10
C THR A 95 11.75 6.10 -1.28
N ILE A 96 10.60 6.18 -1.94
CA ILE A 96 10.40 5.75 -3.33
C ILE A 96 9.91 6.94 -4.13
N ARG A 97 10.62 7.34 -5.20
CA ARG A 97 10.24 8.52 -5.98
C ARG A 97 10.51 8.34 -7.46
N GLY A 98 9.81 9.07 -8.31
CA GLY A 98 10.10 9.16 -9.73
C GLY A 98 8.83 9.17 -10.57
N ASN A 99 8.86 8.47 -11.69
CA ASN A 99 7.73 8.33 -12.63
C ASN A 99 7.64 6.91 -13.22
N GLY A 100 8.35 5.96 -12.59
CA GLY A 100 8.33 4.55 -12.94
C GLY A 100 7.06 3.86 -12.45
N LYS A 101 6.98 2.55 -12.74
CA LYS A 101 5.78 1.76 -12.52
C LYS A 101 6.08 0.42 -11.84
N PHE A 102 5.32 0.06 -10.80
CA PHE A 102 5.34 -1.29 -10.22
C PHE A 102 4.23 -2.16 -10.83
N VAL A 103 4.64 -3.29 -11.42
CA VAL A 103 3.76 -4.30 -12.05
C VAL A 103 3.74 -5.55 -11.18
N GLY A 104 2.99 -5.46 -10.08
CA GLY A 104 2.80 -6.47 -9.02
C GLY A 104 2.20 -5.82 -7.78
N ASP A 105 1.61 -6.58 -6.85
CA ASP A 105 1.20 -6.00 -5.57
C ASP A 105 2.44 -5.56 -4.80
N VAL A 106 2.36 -4.40 -4.14
CA VAL A 106 3.41 -3.88 -3.27
C VAL A 106 2.85 -3.89 -1.86
N MET A 107 3.60 -4.39 -0.89
CA MET A 107 3.26 -4.39 0.52
C MET A 107 4.37 -3.71 1.31
N LEU A 108 3.99 -2.71 2.09
CA LEU A 108 4.79 -2.16 3.15
C LEU A 108 4.33 -2.80 4.45
N TYR A 109 5.24 -3.51 5.09
CA TYR A 109 4.97 -4.31 6.29
C TYR A 109 5.98 -3.97 7.38
N ASN A 110 5.51 -3.59 8.57
CA ASN A 110 6.38 -3.05 9.64
C ASN A 110 7.32 -1.95 9.10
N ALA A 111 6.75 -1.03 8.32
CA ALA A 111 7.47 0.07 7.71
C ALA A 111 7.22 1.37 8.47
N PHE A 112 8.24 2.21 8.62
CA PHE A 112 8.14 3.47 9.37
C PHE A 112 8.77 4.62 8.60
N HIS A 113 8.18 5.82 8.68
CA HIS A 113 8.68 7.03 8.01
C HIS A 113 8.83 6.82 6.49
N VAL A 114 7.72 6.48 5.83
CA VAL A 114 7.67 6.15 4.41
C VAL A 114 7.34 7.39 3.59
N ASN A 115 8.09 7.65 2.52
CA ASN A 115 7.79 8.70 1.56
C ASN A 115 7.72 8.13 0.13
N ILE A 116 6.56 8.22 -0.50
CA ILE A 116 6.32 7.77 -1.88
C ILE A 116 5.84 8.95 -2.73
N ASN A 117 6.48 9.21 -3.87
CA ASN A 117 6.10 10.34 -4.73
C ASN A 117 6.24 10.03 -6.23
N GLY A 118 5.15 10.20 -6.99
CA GLY A 118 5.17 10.17 -8.46
C GLY A 118 5.10 8.78 -9.10
N ILE A 119 4.84 7.73 -8.32
CA ILE A 119 4.93 6.34 -8.80
C ILE A 119 3.58 5.83 -9.32
N GLU A 120 3.60 5.02 -10.37
CA GLU A 120 2.44 4.23 -10.81
C GLU A 120 2.45 2.83 -10.20
N PHE A 121 1.33 2.40 -9.60
CA PHE A 121 1.10 1.04 -9.13
C PHE A 121 0.04 0.37 -10.01
N ALA A 122 0.44 -0.67 -10.73
CA ALA A 122 -0.44 -1.40 -11.66
C ALA A 122 -1.33 -2.45 -10.99
N LYS A 123 -1.12 -2.66 -9.68
CA LYS A 123 -1.85 -3.54 -8.76
C LYS A 123 -2.01 -2.80 -7.42
N ALA A 124 -2.26 -3.48 -6.30
CA ALA A 124 -2.50 -2.80 -5.04
C ALA A 124 -1.18 -2.37 -4.35
N LEU A 125 -1.22 -1.21 -3.71
CA LEU A 125 -0.24 -0.77 -2.71
C LEU A 125 -0.83 -1.01 -1.32
N ARG A 126 -0.28 -1.97 -0.59
CA ARG A 126 -0.77 -2.47 0.69
C ARG A 126 0.10 -1.95 1.83
N PHE A 127 -0.53 -1.56 2.93
CA PHE A 127 0.12 -1.08 4.13
C PHE A 127 -0.41 -1.85 5.33
N SER A 128 0.50 -2.43 6.12
CA SER A 128 0.16 -3.14 7.34
C SER A 128 1.24 -2.92 8.40
N PHE A 129 0.83 -2.71 9.65
CA PHE A 129 1.72 -2.24 10.74
C PHE A 129 2.64 -1.10 10.32
N THR A 130 2.14 -0.18 9.49
CA THR A 130 2.94 0.87 8.87
C THR A 130 2.64 2.24 9.48
N HIS A 131 3.67 3.01 9.80
CA HIS A 131 3.54 4.27 10.51
C HIS A 131 4.20 5.42 9.74
N GLU A 132 3.59 6.61 9.80
CA GLU A 132 4.13 7.85 9.23
C GLU A 132 4.36 7.75 7.71
N VAL A 133 3.29 7.56 6.95
CA VAL A 133 3.34 7.47 5.49
C VAL A 133 3.01 8.82 4.86
N ARG A 134 3.81 9.20 3.87
CA ARG A 134 3.57 10.34 2.99
C ARG A 134 3.52 9.84 1.56
N LEU A 135 2.36 9.90 0.92
CA LEU A 135 2.11 9.36 -0.42
C LEU A 135 1.55 10.47 -1.31
N TYR A 136 2.32 10.84 -2.33
CA TYR A 136 2.07 12.02 -3.16
C TYR A 136 2.10 11.72 -4.65
N ASN A 137 1.30 12.45 -5.44
CA ASN A 137 1.35 12.47 -6.91
C ASN A 137 1.38 11.09 -7.57
N SER A 138 0.76 10.09 -6.95
CA SER A 138 0.91 8.69 -7.36
C SER A 138 -0.33 8.19 -8.09
N ARG A 139 -0.13 7.24 -9.01
CA ARG A 139 -1.18 6.71 -9.87
C ARG A 139 -1.46 5.23 -9.59
N PHE A 140 -2.72 4.83 -9.65
CA PHE A 140 -3.16 3.46 -9.47
C PHE A 140 -4.02 2.99 -10.65
N THR A 141 -3.69 1.85 -11.26
CA THR A 141 -4.41 1.33 -12.45
C THR A 141 -4.83 -0.14 -12.33
N GLY A 142 -4.79 -0.68 -11.10
CA GLY A 142 -4.94 -2.11 -10.83
C GLY A 142 -6.36 -2.57 -10.50
N GLU A 143 -6.44 -3.66 -9.73
CA GLU A 143 -7.70 -4.10 -9.11
C GLU A 143 -8.11 -3.15 -7.99
N ASN A 144 -7.25 -2.93 -7.00
CA ASN A 144 -7.44 -1.87 -5.99
C ASN A 144 -6.28 -0.87 -6.09
N GLY A 145 -6.46 0.33 -5.54
CA GLY A 145 -5.39 1.33 -5.45
C GLY A 145 -4.54 1.13 -4.20
N VAL A 146 -4.92 1.81 -3.12
CA VAL A 146 -4.30 1.71 -1.80
C VAL A 146 -5.14 0.78 -0.91
N VAL A 147 -4.48 -0.07 -0.15
CA VAL A 147 -5.10 -0.93 0.87
C VAL A 147 -4.37 -0.70 2.19
N ILE A 148 -5.08 -0.23 3.21
CA ILE A 148 -4.54 0.03 4.55
C ILE A 148 -5.20 -0.96 5.49
N THR A 149 -4.40 -1.80 6.14
CA THR A 149 -4.86 -2.82 7.09
C THR A 149 -4.34 -2.53 8.50
N MET A 150 -4.64 -3.44 9.42
CA MET A 150 -4.44 -3.28 10.86
C MET A 150 -3.06 -2.71 11.26
N GLY A 151 -3.05 -1.91 12.33
CA GLY A 151 -1.84 -1.34 12.92
C GLY A 151 -1.19 -0.24 12.08
N SER A 152 -1.90 0.30 11.09
CA SER A 152 -1.38 1.36 10.20
C SER A 152 -1.90 2.74 10.59
N ASN A 153 -1.02 3.72 10.79
CA ASN A 153 -1.43 5.06 11.22
C ASN A 153 -0.53 6.20 10.73
N ASN A 154 -1.04 7.44 10.86
CA ASN A 154 -0.38 8.70 10.51
C ASN A 154 -0.03 8.78 9.01
N PHE A 155 -1.06 8.76 8.16
CA PHE A 155 -0.91 8.83 6.71
C PHE A 155 -1.30 10.22 6.22
N ILE A 156 -0.51 10.76 5.29
CA ILE A 156 -0.92 11.88 4.45
C ILE A 156 -0.83 11.40 3.00
N MET A 157 -1.97 11.40 2.33
CA MET A 157 -2.16 10.97 0.96
C MET A 157 -2.74 12.14 0.16
N GLN A 158 -2.02 12.63 -0.84
CA GLN A 158 -2.43 13.82 -1.60
C GLN A 158 -2.09 13.68 -3.07
N ASP A 159 -2.91 14.30 -3.93
CA ASP A 159 -2.74 14.28 -5.39
C ASP A 159 -2.71 12.86 -5.98
N LEU A 160 -3.59 11.97 -5.49
CA LEU A 160 -3.67 10.60 -5.99
C LEU A 160 -4.63 10.51 -7.18
N VAL A 161 -4.25 9.69 -8.17
CA VAL A 161 -5.10 9.37 -9.32
C VAL A 161 -5.34 7.87 -9.36
N ALA A 162 -6.60 7.43 -9.31
CA ALA A 162 -6.93 6.01 -9.39
C ALA A 162 -7.89 5.71 -10.54
N ASP A 163 -7.45 4.87 -11.48
CA ASP A 163 -8.22 4.26 -12.56
C ASP A 163 -8.35 2.74 -12.31
N CYS A 164 -8.76 2.37 -11.09
CA CYS A 164 -8.82 0.98 -10.65
C CYS A 164 -10.16 0.30 -11.04
N LYS A 165 -10.13 -1.02 -11.22
CA LYS A 165 -11.36 -1.79 -11.44
C LYS A 165 -12.21 -1.86 -10.15
N GLY A 166 -11.58 -1.98 -8.99
CA GLY A 166 -12.19 -2.04 -7.67
C GLY A 166 -12.13 -0.69 -6.95
N THR A 167 -11.95 -0.73 -5.64
CA THR A 167 -11.93 0.46 -4.77
C THR A 167 -10.56 1.16 -4.85
N ALA A 168 -10.56 2.51 -4.87
CA ALA A 168 -9.32 3.28 -4.93
C ALA A 168 -8.57 3.22 -3.60
N VAL A 169 -9.26 3.37 -2.48
CA VAL A 169 -8.68 3.27 -1.13
C VAL A 169 -9.53 2.33 -0.27
N VAL A 170 -8.97 1.19 0.10
CA VAL A 170 -9.57 0.26 1.06
C VAL A 170 -8.90 0.47 2.41
N MET A 171 -9.68 0.68 3.45
CA MET A 171 -9.22 0.67 4.83
C MET A 171 -9.92 -0.45 5.55
N ASP A 172 -9.19 -1.48 5.95
CA ASP A 172 -9.75 -2.67 6.54
C ASP A 172 -8.97 -3.07 7.80
N ALA A 173 -9.45 -2.57 8.94
CA ALA A 173 -8.86 -2.89 10.24
C ALA A 173 -9.12 -4.35 10.65
N THR A 174 -10.03 -5.05 9.97
CA THR A 174 -10.43 -6.44 10.33
C THR A 174 -9.52 -7.51 9.73
N VAL A 175 -8.66 -7.13 8.78
CA VAL A 175 -7.69 -8.05 8.16
C VAL A 175 -6.55 -8.31 9.11
N GLU A 176 -6.48 -9.53 9.65
CA GLU A 176 -5.35 -10.02 10.44
C GLU A 176 -4.21 -10.49 9.53
N GLU A 177 -3.00 -9.99 9.77
CA GLU A 177 -1.81 -10.50 9.08
C GLU A 177 -1.33 -11.83 9.70
N PRO A 178 -0.68 -12.73 8.93
CA PRO A 178 -0.31 -14.07 9.38
C PRO A 178 0.56 -14.15 10.64
N ASP A 179 1.30 -13.09 10.96
CA ASP A 179 2.21 -12.99 12.12
C ASP A 179 1.71 -11.99 13.17
N TYR A 180 0.45 -11.59 13.10
CA TYR A 180 -0.20 -10.79 14.14
C TYR A 180 -0.15 -11.51 15.50
N VAL A 181 0.35 -10.79 16.51
CA VAL A 181 0.39 -11.26 17.90
C VAL A 181 -0.70 -10.54 18.68
N ILE A 182 -1.61 -11.33 19.26
CA ILE A 182 -2.72 -10.87 20.12
C ILE A 182 -2.19 -9.87 21.16
N GLY A 183 -2.73 -8.65 21.15
CA GLY A 183 -2.38 -7.57 22.10
C GLY A 183 -1.69 -6.35 21.47
N LYS A 184 -1.39 -6.37 20.16
CA LYS A 184 -1.06 -5.15 19.40
C LYS A 184 -2.36 -4.44 19.00
N GLU A 185 -2.35 -3.12 18.95
CA GLU A 185 -3.53 -2.30 18.59
C GLU A 185 -3.89 -2.54 17.10
N PRO A 186 -5.02 -3.18 16.78
CA PRO A 186 -5.43 -3.50 15.40
C PRO A 186 -6.04 -2.28 14.69
N GLU A 187 -5.68 -1.07 15.13
CA GLU A 187 -6.35 0.16 14.76
C GLU A 187 -5.75 0.74 13.47
N VAL A 188 -6.59 1.42 12.70
CA VAL A 188 -6.18 2.27 11.59
C VAL A 188 -6.62 3.70 11.91
N HIS A 189 -5.69 4.64 11.99
CA HIS A 189 -6.06 5.99 12.43
C HIS A 189 -5.13 7.09 11.90
N GLU A 190 -5.60 8.34 12.06
CA GLU A 190 -4.86 9.55 11.68
C GLU A 190 -4.49 9.56 10.19
N ILE A 191 -5.51 9.50 9.34
CA ILE A 191 -5.33 9.48 7.89
C ILE A 191 -5.89 10.77 7.31
N ILE A 192 -5.08 11.44 6.51
CA ILE A 192 -5.45 12.61 5.73
C ILE A 192 -5.39 12.21 4.26
N LEU A 193 -6.52 12.32 3.56
CA LEU A 193 -6.63 12.07 2.12
C LEU A 193 -7.19 13.32 1.43
N GLN A 194 -6.41 13.93 0.53
CA GLN A 194 -6.75 15.22 -0.06
C GLN A 194 -6.49 15.27 -1.57
N ASP A 195 -7.18 16.18 -2.26
CA ASP A 195 -6.88 16.61 -3.63
C ASP A 195 -6.75 15.44 -4.64
N SER A 196 -7.55 14.39 -4.47
CA SER A 196 -7.41 13.14 -5.24
C SER A 196 -8.59 12.88 -6.18
N CYS A 197 -8.31 12.25 -7.32
CA CYS A 197 -9.29 11.97 -8.37
C CYS A 197 -9.41 10.48 -8.66
N PHE A 198 -10.60 9.93 -8.44
CA PHE A 198 -10.90 8.50 -8.52
C PHE A 198 -11.94 8.20 -9.60
N ASN A 199 -11.55 7.36 -10.55
CA ASN A 199 -12.34 6.86 -11.65
C ASN A 199 -12.45 5.34 -11.51
N THR A 200 -13.16 4.91 -10.48
CA THR A 200 -13.30 3.50 -10.08
C THR A 200 -14.64 2.91 -10.50
N SER A 201 -14.72 1.58 -10.63
CA SER A 201 -15.99 0.88 -10.89
C SER A 201 -16.69 0.34 -9.63
N ALA A 202 -16.07 0.56 -8.46
CA ALA A 202 -16.61 0.30 -7.13
C ALA A 202 -16.56 1.61 -6.30
N PRO A 203 -17.05 1.63 -5.03
CA PRO A 203 -16.88 2.80 -4.17
C PRO A 203 -15.43 3.27 -4.13
N ALA A 204 -15.21 4.57 -4.21
CA ALA A 204 -13.86 5.13 -4.27
C ALA A 204 -13.08 4.84 -2.99
N ILE A 205 -13.76 4.93 -1.84
CA ILE A 205 -13.24 4.58 -0.52
C ILE A 205 -14.15 3.54 0.12
N THR A 206 -13.58 2.48 0.67
CA THR A 206 -14.29 1.48 1.48
C THR A 206 -13.62 1.37 2.84
N MET A 207 -14.42 1.34 3.91
CA MET A 207 -13.94 1.22 5.28
C MET A 207 -14.61 0.06 6.01
N ASN A 208 -13.81 -0.85 6.57
CA ASN A 208 -14.25 -2.01 7.35
C ASN A 208 -13.59 -2.01 8.73
N ALA A 209 -14.42 -2.10 9.78
CA ALA A 209 -14.02 -2.08 11.17
C ALA A 209 -14.99 -2.96 11.98
N ASN A 210 -14.58 -3.39 13.18
CA ASN A 210 -15.42 -4.13 14.13
C ASN A 210 -15.18 -3.66 15.58
N ALA A 211 -15.83 -4.30 16.57
CA ALA A 211 -15.70 -3.91 17.98
C ALA A 211 -14.24 -3.89 18.49
N ASP A 212 -13.41 -4.78 17.96
CA ASP A 212 -12.02 -4.98 18.38
C ASP A 212 -11.01 -4.26 17.48
N ALA A 213 -11.40 -3.85 16.26
CA ALA A 213 -10.54 -3.19 15.27
C ALA A 213 -11.20 -1.95 14.67
N ARG A 214 -10.60 -0.78 14.90
CA ARG A 214 -11.25 0.52 14.69
C ARG A 214 -10.60 1.34 13.58
N ILE A 215 -11.40 2.19 12.95
CA ILE A 215 -10.96 3.24 12.03
C ILE A 215 -11.42 4.60 12.57
N TYR A 216 -10.50 5.52 12.87
CA TYR A 216 -10.82 6.84 13.43
C TYR A 216 -9.83 7.95 13.04
N ASN A 217 -10.18 9.22 13.33
CA ASN A 217 -9.41 10.41 12.96
C ASN A 217 -9.09 10.50 11.46
N MET A 218 -10.15 10.49 10.65
CA MET A 218 -10.07 10.53 9.20
C MET A 218 -10.42 11.93 8.68
N GLN A 219 -9.53 12.52 7.88
CA GLN A 219 -9.81 13.73 7.12
C GLN A 219 -9.82 13.40 5.64
N ILE A 220 -10.93 13.71 4.97
CA ILE A 220 -11.08 13.51 3.53
C ILE A 220 -11.52 14.84 2.92
N ASP A 221 -10.71 15.37 2.02
CA ASP A 221 -10.87 16.73 1.47
C ASP A 221 -10.67 16.76 -0.06
N HIS A 222 -11.36 17.68 -0.75
CA HIS A 222 -11.26 17.89 -2.21
C HIS A 222 -11.12 16.61 -3.04
N LEU A 223 -12.04 15.66 -2.85
CA LEU A 223 -12.07 14.45 -3.67
C LEU A 223 -12.94 14.62 -4.91
N LYS A 224 -12.57 13.93 -5.98
CA LYS A 224 -13.41 13.77 -7.16
C LYS A 224 -13.62 12.29 -7.45
N SER A 225 -14.88 11.85 -7.51
CA SER A 225 -15.25 10.46 -7.82
C SER A 225 -16.30 10.40 -8.91
N LYS A 226 -16.25 9.40 -9.80
CA LYS A 226 -17.30 9.16 -10.82
C LYS A 226 -18.52 8.39 -10.30
N GLY A 227 -18.45 7.80 -9.11
CA GLY A 227 -19.54 7.05 -8.47
C GLY A 227 -19.53 7.22 -6.96
N VAL A 228 -20.09 6.26 -6.22
CA VAL A 228 -20.08 6.25 -4.73
C VAL A 228 -18.70 6.61 -4.20
N THR A 229 -18.61 7.68 -3.40
CA THR A 229 -17.32 8.17 -2.92
C THR A 229 -16.87 7.41 -1.68
N LEU A 230 -17.76 7.19 -0.72
CA LEU A 230 -17.44 6.50 0.53
C LEU A 230 -18.48 5.41 0.82
N GLN A 231 -18.01 4.19 1.07
CA GLN A 231 -18.78 3.12 1.68
C GLN A 231 -18.21 2.76 3.05
N VAL A 232 -19.05 2.78 4.09
CA VAL A 232 -18.69 2.29 5.42
C VAL A 232 -19.43 0.97 5.68
N GLY A 233 -18.67 -0.06 6.03
CA GLY A 233 -19.15 -1.41 6.32
C GLY A 233 -19.31 -2.30 5.08
N THR A 234 -19.42 -3.60 5.35
CA THR A 234 -19.85 -4.65 4.41
C THR A 234 -20.98 -5.46 5.04
N ASP A 235 -21.73 -6.20 4.22
CA ASP A 235 -22.82 -7.04 4.72
C ASP A 235 -22.27 -8.07 5.72
N GLY A 236 -22.76 -8.03 6.97
CA GLY A 236 -22.36 -8.96 8.03
C GLY A 236 -21.25 -8.51 9.00
N VAL A 237 -20.68 -7.30 8.83
CA VAL A 237 -19.68 -6.74 9.78
C VAL A 237 -20.29 -5.53 10.52
N GLU A 238 -20.32 -5.60 11.86
CA GLU A 238 -20.77 -4.48 12.71
C GLU A 238 -19.71 -3.35 12.71
N VAL A 239 -20.10 -2.14 12.34
CA VAL A 239 -19.23 -0.95 12.40
C VAL A 239 -19.13 -0.44 13.85
N PRO A 240 -17.92 -0.23 14.42
CA PRO A 240 -17.75 0.26 15.79
C PRO A 240 -18.15 1.73 15.96
N ALA A 241 -18.24 2.14 17.24
CA ALA A 241 -19.04 3.27 17.67
C ALA A 241 -18.51 4.67 17.32
N GLU A 242 -17.27 4.87 16.85
CA GLU A 242 -16.75 6.23 16.68
C GLU A 242 -15.93 6.37 15.39
N CYS A 243 -16.55 6.94 14.37
CA CYS A 243 -15.86 7.41 13.18
C CYS A 243 -16.05 8.93 13.06
N TYR A 244 -14.95 9.67 13.20
CA TYR A 244 -14.90 11.11 12.98
C TYR A 244 -14.45 11.36 11.54
N PHE A 245 -15.37 11.84 10.71
CA PHE A 245 -15.12 12.20 9.33
C PHE A 245 -15.17 13.70 9.22
N ASN A 246 -14.05 14.35 8.88
CA ASN A 246 -14.16 15.71 8.36
C ASN A 246 -14.28 15.60 6.83
N LEU A 247 -15.51 15.76 6.31
CA LEU A 247 -15.81 15.85 4.87
C LEU A 247 -16.06 17.31 4.53
N THR A 248 -15.06 18.01 4.03
CA THR A 248 -15.18 19.42 3.64
C THR A 248 -15.85 19.55 2.26
N GLY A 249 -16.93 20.34 2.20
CA GLY A 249 -18.02 20.29 1.22
C GLY A 249 -17.74 20.70 -0.24
N GLU A 250 -16.49 20.86 -0.67
CA GLU A 250 -16.16 21.01 -2.11
C GLU A 250 -15.98 19.63 -2.80
N ALA A 251 -16.06 18.54 -2.02
CA ALA A 251 -15.61 17.19 -2.36
C ALA A 251 -16.52 16.35 -3.28
N PHE A 252 -17.58 16.88 -3.88
CA PHE A 252 -18.52 16.03 -4.65
C PHE A 252 -19.08 16.73 -5.90
N GLU A 253 -18.33 16.71 -7.00
CA GLU A 253 -18.91 16.86 -8.34
C GLU A 253 -19.51 15.51 -8.78
N SER A 254 -20.63 15.06 -8.21
CA SER A 254 -21.33 13.86 -8.70
C SER A 254 -22.36 14.23 -9.77
N GLY A 255 -22.19 13.66 -10.96
CA GLY A 255 -23.31 13.39 -11.84
C GLY A 255 -24.00 12.14 -11.32
N ASP A 256 -25.18 12.30 -10.71
CA ASP A 256 -26.25 11.29 -10.63
C ASP A 256 -26.23 10.15 -9.58
N GLU A 257 -25.31 10.05 -8.60
CA GLU A 257 -25.37 9.00 -7.54
C GLU A 257 -25.10 9.49 -6.10
N GLU A 258 -25.61 8.75 -5.10
CA GLU A 258 -25.40 9.00 -3.66
C GLU A 258 -23.90 9.00 -3.31
N SER A 259 -23.38 10.15 -2.88
CA SER A 259 -21.94 10.33 -2.61
C SER A 259 -21.42 9.49 -1.43
N ILE A 260 -22.29 9.09 -0.50
CA ILE A 260 -21.93 8.33 0.71
C ILE A 260 -22.96 7.24 0.96
N VAL A 261 -22.50 6.00 1.13
CA VAL A 261 -23.34 4.84 1.47
C VAL A 261 -22.91 4.26 2.81
N LEU A 262 -23.85 4.16 3.75
CA LEU A 262 -23.65 3.54 5.06
C LEU A 262 -24.34 2.17 5.08
N LYS A 263 -23.59 1.08 5.21
CA LYS A 263 -24.13 -0.27 5.35
C LYS A 263 -24.04 -0.70 6.83
N ASN A 264 -25.14 -1.24 7.38
CA ASN A 264 -25.37 -1.55 8.81
C ASN A 264 -25.59 -0.32 9.71
N PRO A 265 -26.22 -0.45 10.90
CA PRO A 265 -26.54 0.71 11.75
C PRO A 265 -25.26 1.35 12.31
N VAL A 266 -24.78 2.35 11.59
CA VAL A 266 -23.73 3.27 12.03
C VAL A 266 -24.26 4.07 13.23
N LYS A 267 -23.65 3.90 14.41
CA LYS A 267 -24.13 4.57 15.63
C LYS A 267 -23.62 6.01 15.78
N HIS A 268 -22.39 6.32 15.37
CA HIS A 268 -21.84 7.69 15.45
C HIS A 268 -20.86 8.00 14.29
N CYS A 269 -21.40 8.44 13.15
CA CYS A 269 -20.64 9.20 12.16
C CYS A 269 -20.84 10.69 12.44
N TYR A 270 -19.76 11.41 12.71
CA TYR A 270 -19.80 12.87 12.76
C TYR A 270 -19.31 13.42 11.43
N PHE A 271 -20.17 14.20 10.77
CA PHE A 271 -19.85 15.03 9.61
C PHE A 271 -19.96 16.50 10.05
N PRO A 272 -18.86 17.18 10.40
CA PRO A 272 -18.89 18.62 10.59
C PRO A 272 -19.08 19.25 9.19
N GLY A 273 -20.23 19.91 9.00
CA GLY A 273 -20.56 20.60 7.76
C GLY A 273 -19.82 21.92 7.57
#